data_AF-A0A3A6N5U5-F1
#
_entry.id   AF-A0A3A6N5U5-F1
#
_cell.length_a   1.000
_cell.length_b   1.000
_cell.length_c   1.000
_cell.angle_alpha   90.00
_cell.angle_beta   90.00
_cell.angle_gamma   90.00
#
_symmetry.space_group_name_H-M   'P 1'
#
loop_
_entity.id
_entity.type
_entity.pdbx_description
1 polymer ?
#
loop_
_entity_poly.entity_id
_entity_poly.type
_entity_poly.pdbx_seq_one_letter_code
_entity_poly.pdbx_strand_id
1 'polypeptide(L)'
;MKSKLFQAIKFLKITIFVAVFLMMVSLPVGKADASTWTNVNSWPHGGINHIRALTTGTDGQIWAAGDNGYTARWNGTSWVNTGQWPHGSNVIYALTTGTDGQIWAAGAYGYTARWNGTSWVSTGQWTGGSNGISALTTGTDGQIWAAG
;
A
#
# COMPACT_ATOMS: atom_id res chain seq x y z
N MET A 1 -3.14 -62.92 -29.80
CA MET A 1 -3.38 -61.46 -29.81
C MET A 1 -3.78 -60.85 -28.46
N LYS A 2 -3.94 -61.62 -27.36
CA LYS A 2 -4.33 -61.10 -26.04
C LYS A 2 -3.16 -60.76 -25.07
N SER A 3 -1.90 -61.05 -25.42
CA SER A 3 -0.75 -60.84 -24.50
C SER A 3 -0.12 -59.46 -24.55
N LYS A 4 -0.21 -58.72 -25.66
CA LYS A 4 0.34 -57.35 -25.76
C LYS A 4 -0.53 -56.29 -25.08
N LEU A 5 -1.84 -56.52 -24.97
CA LEU A 5 -2.79 -55.58 -24.36
C LEU A 5 -2.68 -55.53 -22.82
N PHE A 6 -2.33 -56.65 -22.17
CA PHE A 6 -2.13 -56.72 -20.71
C PHE A 6 -0.81 -56.09 -20.24
N GLN A 7 0.21 -56.07 -21.10
CA GLN A 7 1.48 -55.42 -20.79
C GLN A 7 1.36 -53.89 -20.86
N ALA A 8 0.58 -53.35 -21.80
CA ALA A 8 0.30 -51.92 -21.89
C ALA A 8 -0.46 -51.35 -20.68
N ILE A 9 -1.35 -52.14 -20.05
CA ILE A 9 -2.17 -51.69 -18.90
C ILE A 9 -1.38 -51.74 -17.57
N LYS A 10 -0.32 -52.56 -17.46
CA LYS A 10 0.59 -52.54 -16.29
C LYS A 10 1.57 -51.36 -16.31
N PHE A 11 1.89 -50.79 -17.48
CA PHE A 11 2.74 -49.60 -17.58
C PHE A 11 1.98 -48.28 -17.41
N LEU A 12 0.64 -48.27 -17.53
CA LEU A 12 -0.18 -47.07 -17.35
C LEU A 12 -0.43 -46.69 -15.87
N LYS A 13 -0.15 -47.58 -14.91
CA LYS A 13 -0.36 -47.33 -13.47
C LYS A 13 0.91 -46.97 -12.69
N ILE A 14 2.08 -46.91 -13.33
CA ILE A 14 3.35 -46.52 -12.68
C ILE A 14 3.85 -45.15 -13.15
N THR A 15 3.34 -44.61 -14.26
CA THR A 15 3.70 -43.25 -14.72
C THR A 15 2.88 -42.13 -14.04
N ILE A 16 1.76 -42.45 -13.37
CA ILE A 16 0.85 -41.44 -12.80
C ILE A 16 1.11 -41.15 -11.31
N PHE A 17 2.03 -41.85 -10.65
CA PHE A 17 2.39 -41.59 -9.24
C PHE A 17 3.69 -40.82 -9.02
N VAL A 18 4.36 -40.36 -10.10
CA VAL A 18 5.58 -39.53 -10.02
C VAL A 18 5.31 -38.06 -10.37
N ALA A 19 4.07 -37.71 -10.77
CA ALA A 19 3.73 -36.35 -11.22
C ALA A 19 2.86 -35.54 -10.23
N VAL A 20 2.38 -36.12 -9.12
CA VAL A 20 1.46 -35.40 -8.19
C VAL A 20 1.78 -35.73 -6.74
N PHE A 21 2.94 -35.24 -6.25
CA PHE A 21 3.08 -34.86 -4.84
C PHE A 21 4.10 -33.73 -4.73
N LEU A 22 3.61 -32.53 -5.05
CA LEU A 22 3.92 -31.25 -4.42
C LEU A 22 5.12 -31.26 -3.44
N MET A 23 6.32 -31.05 -3.96
CA MET A 23 7.26 -30.15 -3.29
C MET A 23 7.18 -28.81 -4.01
N MET A 24 6.14 -28.03 -3.70
CA MET A 24 6.29 -26.58 -3.79
C MET A 24 7.21 -26.17 -2.63
N VAL A 25 8.53 -26.33 -2.84
CA VAL A 25 9.48 -25.51 -2.10
C VAL A 25 9.42 -24.14 -2.75
N SER A 26 8.51 -23.27 -2.30
CA SER A 26 8.53 -21.87 -2.70
C SER A 26 9.33 -21.06 -1.69
N LEU A 27 10.66 -21.10 -1.77
CA LEU A 27 11.50 -20.03 -1.22
C LEU A 27 12.73 -19.90 -2.15
N PRO A 28 12.80 -18.81 -2.93
CA PRO A 28 13.00 -17.50 -2.35
C PRO A 28 11.88 -16.50 -2.70
N VAL A 29 11.44 -15.74 -1.71
CA VAL A 29 10.82 -14.44 -2.00
C VAL A 29 11.96 -13.52 -2.45
N GLY A 30 12.10 -13.30 -3.76
CA GLY A 30 12.94 -12.24 -4.28
C GLY A 30 12.22 -10.90 -4.13
N LYS A 31 12.80 -9.97 -3.37
CA LYS A 31 12.43 -8.54 -3.41
C LYS A 31 13.53 -7.80 -4.16
N ALA A 32 13.15 -6.97 -5.13
CA ALA A 32 14.08 -6.20 -5.93
C ALA A 32 14.87 -5.19 -5.07
N ASP A 33 16.16 -5.08 -5.37
CA ASP A 33 17.03 -4.01 -4.88
C ASP A 33 16.84 -2.75 -5.73
N ALA A 34 16.70 -1.60 -5.06
CA ALA A 34 16.99 -0.32 -5.69
C ALA A 34 18.53 -0.16 -5.71
N SER A 35 19.21 -0.72 -6.72
CA SER A 35 20.66 -0.59 -6.85
C SER A 35 21.10 0.85 -7.17
N THR A 36 20.17 1.69 -7.62
CA THR A 36 20.37 3.12 -7.83
C THR A 36 19.09 3.90 -7.47
N TRP A 37 19.26 5.06 -6.85
CA TRP A 37 18.17 5.99 -6.56
C TRP A 37 18.07 7.05 -7.65
N THR A 38 16.89 7.20 -8.23
CA THR A 38 16.62 8.27 -9.22
C THR A 38 15.74 9.34 -8.57
N ASN A 39 16.16 10.60 -8.71
CA ASN A 39 15.32 11.72 -8.31
C ASN A 39 14.23 11.92 -9.37
N VAL A 40 12.96 11.96 -8.96
CA VAL A 40 11.80 12.14 -9.85
C VAL A 40 11.18 13.55 -9.79
N ASN A 41 11.94 14.54 -9.33
CA ASN A 41 11.61 15.98 -9.37
C ASN A 41 10.32 16.43 -8.65
N SER A 42 10.03 17.72 -8.81
CA SER A 42 9.58 18.66 -7.77
C SER A 42 8.14 18.47 -7.32
N TRP A 43 8.02 18.15 -6.04
CA TRP A 43 6.84 18.31 -5.21
C TRP A 43 5.96 19.51 -5.65
N PRO A 44 4.65 19.31 -5.92
CA PRO A 44 3.84 20.27 -6.65
C PRO A 44 3.45 21.51 -5.84
N HIS A 45 3.84 21.60 -4.56
CA HIS A 45 3.46 22.69 -3.65
C HIS A 45 4.54 23.77 -3.48
N GLY A 46 5.70 23.64 -4.13
CA GLY A 46 6.82 24.56 -4.00
C GLY A 46 7.43 24.62 -2.59
N GLY A 47 8.58 25.30 -2.44
CA GLY A 47 9.21 25.57 -1.13
C GLY A 47 9.88 24.39 -0.41
N ILE A 48 10.45 24.67 0.77
CA ILE A 48 11.03 23.69 1.70
C ILE A 48 9.94 23.08 2.58
N ASN A 49 9.29 22.03 2.09
CA ASN A 49 8.28 21.28 2.85
C ASN A 49 8.74 19.83 3.01
N HIS A 50 8.67 19.29 4.22
CA HIS A 50 9.00 17.88 4.42
C HIS A 50 7.82 17.02 3.98
N ILE A 51 8.10 16.05 3.10
CA ILE A 51 7.25 14.88 2.93
C ILE A 51 7.49 13.98 4.14
N ARG A 52 6.42 13.69 4.88
CA ARG A 52 6.51 12.92 6.14
C ARG A 52 6.00 11.50 6.01
N ALA A 53 5.10 11.26 5.06
CA ALA A 53 4.47 9.97 4.88
C ALA A 53 4.37 9.60 3.40
N LEU A 54 4.51 8.30 3.15
CA LEU A 54 4.25 7.68 1.86
C LEU A 54 3.37 6.44 2.07
N THR A 55 2.46 6.16 1.13
CA THR A 55 1.77 4.87 1.03
C THR A 55 1.58 4.50 -0.44
N THR A 56 1.36 3.21 -0.72
CA THR A 56 1.02 2.73 -2.06
C THR A 56 -0.47 2.43 -2.10
N GLY A 57 -1.20 3.10 -2.99
CA GLY A 57 -2.60 2.80 -3.27
C GLY A 57 -2.77 1.41 -3.87
N THR A 58 -3.98 0.85 -3.80
CA THR A 58 -4.29 -0.44 -4.44
C THR A 58 -4.20 -0.38 -5.97
N ASP A 59 -4.25 0.82 -6.54
CA ASP A 59 -4.01 1.12 -7.95
C ASP A 59 -2.52 1.23 -8.33
N GLY A 60 -1.61 1.02 -7.37
CA GLY A 60 -0.16 1.12 -7.55
C GLY A 60 0.37 2.55 -7.55
N GLN A 61 -0.48 3.57 -7.39
CA GLN A 61 -0.02 4.96 -7.28
C GLN A 61 0.61 5.20 -5.91
N ILE A 62 1.68 6.00 -5.87
CA ILE A 62 2.32 6.39 -4.60
C ILE A 62 1.67 7.67 -4.10
N TRP A 63 1.24 7.67 -2.85
CA TRP A 63 0.67 8.83 -2.19
C TRP A 63 1.67 9.39 -1.21
N ALA A 64 1.73 10.71 -1.13
CA ALA A 64 2.65 11.45 -0.29
C ALA A 64 1.92 12.57 0.44
N ALA A 65 2.29 12.79 1.69
CA ALA A 65 1.76 13.87 2.50
C ALA A 65 2.80 14.40 3.48
N GLY A 66 2.62 15.61 3.98
CA GLY A 66 3.55 16.18 4.94
C GLY A 66 3.17 17.56 5.48
N ASP A 67 4.17 18.43 5.56
CA ASP A 67 4.03 19.79 6.09
C ASP A 67 2.96 20.60 5.33
N ASN A 68 2.37 21.58 6.03
CA ASN A 68 1.35 22.48 5.48
C ASN A 68 0.08 21.79 4.94
N GLY A 69 -0.20 20.55 5.37
CA GLY A 69 -1.34 19.79 4.88
C GLY A 69 -1.23 19.42 3.40
N TYR A 70 -0.01 19.46 2.85
CA TYR A 70 0.21 19.18 1.44
C TYR A 70 0.13 17.69 1.15
N THR A 71 -0.61 17.37 0.09
CA THR A 71 -0.80 16.01 -0.39
C THR A 71 -0.57 15.95 -1.89
N ALA A 72 0.03 14.86 -2.36
CA ALA A 72 0.16 14.60 -3.78
C ALA A 72 0.19 13.09 -4.03
N ARG A 73 -0.07 12.70 -5.27
CA ARG A 73 0.10 11.34 -5.75
C ARG A 73 1.02 11.28 -6.95
N TRP A 74 1.84 10.25 -7.03
CA TRP A 74 2.63 9.92 -8.20
C TRP A 74 1.79 9.06 -9.14
N ASN A 75 1.56 9.57 -10.35
CA ASN A 75 0.76 8.89 -11.38
C ASN A 75 1.60 7.97 -12.29
N GLY A 76 2.89 7.77 -11.99
CA GLY A 76 3.84 7.05 -12.83
C GLY A 76 4.84 7.94 -13.57
N THR A 77 4.51 9.22 -13.80
CA THR A 77 5.34 10.17 -14.56
C THR A 77 5.56 11.50 -13.86
N SER A 78 4.63 11.94 -13.02
CA SER A 78 4.71 13.19 -12.26
C SER A 78 3.94 13.13 -10.95
N TRP A 79 4.32 14.03 -10.02
CA TRP A 79 3.53 14.30 -8.82
C TRP A 79 2.34 15.19 -9.18
N VAL A 80 1.13 14.73 -8.85
CA VAL A 80 -0.13 15.44 -9.03
C VAL A 80 -0.63 15.87 -7.67
N ASN A 81 -0.88 17.16 -7.49
CA ASN A 81 -1.50 17.71 -6.29
C ASN A 81 -2.90 17.10 -6.11
N THR A 82 -3.18 16.57 -4.92
CA THR A 82 -4.47 15.95 -4.58
C THR A 82 -5.39 16.88 -3.78
N GLY A 83 -5.16 18.18 -3.88
CA GLY A 83 -5.96 19.19 -3.18
C GLY A 83 -5.56 19.38 -1.73
N GLN A 84 -6.43 20.06 -0.99
CA GLN A 84 -6.15 20.48 0.37
C GLN A 84 -6.65 19.47 1.40
N TRP A 85 -5.80 19.24 2.39
CA TRP A 85 -6.17 18.63 3.66
C TRP A 85 -7.31 19.41 4.33
N PRO A 86 -8.37 18.74 4.82
CA PRO A 86 -9.55 19.43 5.35
C PRO A 86 -9.29 20.15 6.67
N HIS A 87 -8.12 19.94 7.30
CA HIS A 87 -7.74 20.57 8.56
C HIS A 87 -6.67 21.65 8.37
N GLY A 88 -6.69 22.34 7.22
CA GLY A 88 -5.84 23.49 6.92
C GLY A 88 -4.37 23.13 6.74
N SER A 89 -3.47 24.01 7.19
CA SER A 89 -2.01 23.83 7.09
C SER A 89 -1.42 22.90 8.15
N ASN A 90 -2.26 22.17 8.87
CA ASN A 90 -1.79 21.22 9.87
C ASN A 90 -1.01 20.09 9.21
N VAL A 91 0.07 19.68 9.90
CA VAL A 91 0.99 18.67 9.40
C VAL A 91 0.31 17.30 9.34
N ILE A 92 0.50 16.59 8.22
CA ILE A 92 0.12 15.18 8.08
C ILE A 92 1.35 14.34 8.39
N TYR A 93 1.24 13.43 9.35
CA TYR A 93 2.35 12.59 9.80
C TYR A 93 2.30 11.18 9.23
N ALA A 94 1.10 10.67 8.92
CA ALA A 94 0.92 9.29 8.53
C ALA A 94 -0.08 9.13 7.38
N LEU A 95 0.22 8.18 6.50
CA LEU A 95 -0.68 7.68 5.46
C LEU A 95 -0.76 6.16 5.57
N THR A 96 -1.91 5.58 5.26
CA THR A 96 -2.05 4.15 4.99
C THR A 96 -3.11 3.92 3.92
N THR A 97 -3.05 2.77 3.25
CA THR A 97 -4.05 2.34 2.28
C THR A 97 -4.97 1.33 2.93
N GLY A 98 -6.26 1.65 3.02
CA GLY A 98 -7.28 0.73 3.54
C GLY A 98 -7.50 -0.46 2.61
N THR A 99 -8.09 -1.53 3.13
CA THR A 99 -8.48 -2.71 2.32
C THR A 99 -9.57 -2.39 1.30
N ASP A 100 -10.29 -1.28 1.50
CA ASP A 100 -11.26 -0.71 0.58
C ASP A 100 -10.62 0.13 -0.55
N GLY A 101 -9.28 0.24 -0.57
CA GLY A 101 -8.53 1.04 -1.53
C GLY A 101 -8.52 2.55 -1.24
N GLN A 102 -9.19 3.01 -0.18
CA GLN A 102 -9.14 4.41 0.21
C GLN A 102 -7.82 4.73 0.90
N ILE A 103 -7.33 5.95 0.68
CA ILE A 103 -6.13 6.44 1.37
C ILE A 103 -6.58 7.14 2.64
N TRP A 104 -6.04 6.69 3.77
CA TRP A 104 -6.28 7.27 5.08
C TRP A 104 -5.07 8.08 5.49
N ALA A 105 -5.34 9.19 6.14
CA ALA A 105 -4.34 10.14 6.55
C ALA A 105 -4.62 10.62 7.96
N ALA A 106 -3.56 10.87 8.72
CA ALA A 106 -3.67 11.41 10.05
C ALA A 106 -2.46 12.29 10.39
N GLY A 107 -2.66 13.22 11.32
CA GLY A 107 -1.67 14.25 11.58
C GLY A 107 -1.86 14.96 12.91
N ALA A 108 -1.39 16.21 12.95
CA ALA A 108 -1.43 17.07 14.13
C ALA A 108 -2.85 17.17 14.72
N TYR A 109 -2.90 17.34 16.04
CA TYR A 109 -4.12 17.40 16.87
C TYR A 109 -5.01 16.16 16.81
N GLY A 110 -4.50 15.04 16.28
CA GLY A 110 -5.26 13.81 16.11
C GLY A 110 -6.26 13.89 14.95
N TYR A 111 -6.10 14.85 14.05
CA TYR A 111 -6.97 14.98 12.89
C TYR A 111 -6.80 13.82 11.92
N THR A 112 -7.92 13.33 11.41
CA THR A 112 -7.99 12.24 10.44
C THR A 112 -8.81 12.66 9.22
N ALA A 113 -8.46 12.11 8.07
CA ALA A 113 -9.26 12.22 6.86
C ALA A 113 -8.99 11.04 5.94
N ARG A 114 -9.89 10.84 4.97
CA ARG A 114 -9.73 9.85 3.91
C ARG A 114 -9.91 10.46 2.53
N TRP A 115 -9.20 9.94 1.54
CA TRP A 115 -9.43 10.25 0.14
C TRP A 115 -10.62 9.46 -0.40
N ASN A 116 -11.64 10.16 -0.89
CA ASN A 116 -12.87 9.54 -1.41
C ASN A 116 -12.85 9.29 -2.94
N GLY A 117 -11.72 9.52 -3.60
CA GLY A 117 -11.58 9.48 -5.06
C GLY A 117 -11.45 10.85 -5.72
N THR A 118 -11.98 11.91 -5.10
CA THR A 118 -11.98 13.28 -5.65
C THR A 118 -11.49 14.35 -4.67
N SER A 119 -11.66 14.14 -3.37
CA SER A 119 -11.24 15.06 -2.32
C SER A 119 -10.91 14.34 -1.00
N TRP A 120 -10.17 15.03 -0.13
CA TRP A 120 -9.98 14.61 1.25
C TRP A 120 -11.21 14.96 2.08
N VAL A 121 -11.77 13.97 2.76
CA VAL A 121 -12.95 14.09 3.62
C VAL A 121 -12.53 13.84 5.06
N SER A 122 -12.77 14.83 5.93
CA SER A 122 -12.52 14.68 7.36
C SER A 122 -13.28 13.49 7.92
N THR A 123 -12.59 12.65 8.69
CA THR A 123 -13.19 11.49 9.39
C THR A 123 -13.26 11.72 10.90
N GLY A 124 -12.95 12.94 11.33
CA GLY A 124 -12.99 13.35 12.73
C GLY A 124 -11.60 13.54 13.31
N GLN A 125 -11.58 13.61 14.64
CA GLN A 125 -10.41 13.88 15.45
C GLN A 125 -10.33 12.84 16.56
N TRP A 126 -9.18 12.19 16.73
CA TRP A 126 -8.96 11.30 17.86
C TRP A 126 -8.85 12.12 19.14
N THR A 127 -9.70 11.82 20.13
CA THR A 127 -9.81 12.52 21.41
C THR A 127 -9.17 11.78 22.60
N GLY A 128 -8.49 10.65 22.36
CA GLY A 128 -8.00 9.74 23.40
C GLY A 128 -6.60 10.04 23.94
N GLY A 129 -6.04 11.22 23.65
CA GLY A 129 -4.71 11.67 24.09
C GLY A 129 -3.67 11.77 22.97
N SER A 130 -2.58 12.51 23.25
CA SER A 130 -1.48 12.96 22.38
C SER A 130 -1.86 13.94 21.24
N ASN A 131 -0.97 14.91 21.00
CA ASN A 131 -1.12 16.08 20.14
C ASN A 131 -1.03 15.78 18.63
N GLY A 132 -1.09 14.52 18.21
CA GLY A 132 -1.03 14.11 16.81
C GLY A 132 -1.03 12.61 16.66
N ILE A 133 -1.49 12.11 15.52
CA ILE A 133 -1.34 10.70 15.14
C ILE A 133 -0.08 10.59 14.31
N SER A 134 0.91 9.83 14.78
CA SER A 134 2.23 9.71 14.15
C SER A 134 2.35 8.48 13.24
N ALA A 135 1.49 7.47 13.42
CA ALA A 135 1.50 6.26 12.61
C ALA A 135 0.08 5.77 12.31
N LEU A 136 -0.09 5.24 11.10
CA LEU A 136 -1.27 4.51 10.67
C LEU A 136 -0.83 3.17 10.07
N THR A 137 -1.64 2.13 10.26
CA THR A 137 -1.48 0.87 9.55
C THR A 137 -2.84 0.23 9.29
N THR A 138 -2.93 -0.57 8.24
CA THR A 138 -4.14 -1.31 7.91
C THR A 138 -4.02 -2.72 8.46
N GLY A 139 -4.93 -3.08 9.36
CA GLY A 139 -5.00 -4.40 9.96
C GLY A 139 -5.60 -5.43 9.00
N THR A 140 -5.34 -6.71 9.27
CA THR A 140 -5.93 -7.83 8.51
C THR A 140 -7.44 -7.96 8.74
N ASP A 141 -7.96 -7.31 9.78
CA ASP A 141 -9.38 -7.14 10.06
C ASP A 141 -10.07 -6.09 9.18
N GLY A 142 -9.31 -5.43 8.29
CA GLY A 142 -9.81 -4.36 7.43
C GLY A 142 -9.89 -2.99 8.12
N GLN A 143 -9.48 -2.92 9.40
CA GLN A 143 -9.54 -1.70 10.18
C GLN A 143 -8.27 -0.88 10.04
N ILE A 144 -8.39 0.43 10.24
CA ILE A 144 -7.24 1.33 10.33
C ILE A 144 -6.85 1.48 11.79
N TRP A 145 -5.62 1.12 12.10
CA TRP A 145 -5.01 1.24 13.42
C TRP A 145 -4.13 2.48 13.46
N ALA A 146 -4.22 3.23 14.55
CA ALA A 146 -3.53 4.50 14.73
C ALA A 146 -2.71 4.51 16.03
N ALA A 147 -1.57 5.18 16.00
CA ALA A 147 -0.76 5.48 17.18
C ALA A 147 -0.26 6.93 17.13
N GLY A 148 -0.14 7.58 18.28
CA GLY A 148 0.14 9.00 18.44
C GLY A 148 0.87 9.32 19.73
#